data_AF-A0A419KTN0-F1
#
_entry.id   AF-A0A419KTN0-F1
#
_cell.length_a   1.000
_cell.length_b   1.000
_cell.length_c   1.000
_cell.angle_alpha   90.00
_cell.angle_beta   90.00
_cell.angle_gamma   90.00
#
_symmetry.space_group_name_H-M   'P 1'
#
loop_
_entity.id
_entity.type
_entity.pdbx_description
1 polymer ?
#
loop_
_entity_poly.entity_id
_entity_poly.type
_entity_poly.pdbx_seq_one_letter_code
_entity_poly.pdbx_strand_id
1 'polypeptide(L)'
;MKIFLAGFLLIFLGMVILIIAGLMGGISQSFGLVVFIGPIPIILGTGKYSLLAILLAVLLTILGIILFVIFRKWGFQGALHKDIESV
;
A
#
# COMPACT_ATOMS: atom_id res chain seq x y z
N MET A 1 13.88 5.14 -21.75
CA MET A 1 12.44 5.33 -21.46
C MET A 1 11.53 4.27 -22.10
N LYS A 2 11.63 3.99 -23.41
CA LYS A 2 10.76 2.99 -24.11
C LYS A 2 10.75 1.58 -23.49
N ILE A 3 11.92 1.02 -23.16
CA ILE A 3 12.04 -0.34 -22.57
C ILE A 3 11.42 -0.40 -21.17
N PHE A 4 11.61 0.65 -20.36
CA PHE A 4 10.99 0.77 -19.05
C PHE A 4 9.46 0.79 -19.15
N LEU A 5 8.92 1.57 -20.09
CA LEU A 5 7.47 1.64 -20.31
C LEU A 5 6.89 0.31 -20.78
N ALA A 6 7.60 -0.41 -21.66
CA ALA A 6 7.20 -1.74 -22.11
C ALA A 6 7.22 -2.76 -20.94
N GLY A 7 8.25 -2.74 -20.10
CA GLY A 7 8.32 -3.60 -18.91
C GLY A 7 7.24 -3.28 -17.88
N PHE A 8 6.99 -2.00 -17.61
CA PHE A 8 5.89 -1.56 -16.74
C PHE A 8 4.53 -2.03 -17.27
N LEU A 9 4.26 -1.84 -18.57
CA LEU A 9 3.03 -2.31 -19.22
C LEU A 9 2.90 -3.83 -19.14
N LEU A 10 3.99 -4.57 -19.30
CA LEU A 10 3.97 -6.05 -19.23
C LEU A 10 3.64 -6.55 -17.81
N ILE A 11 4.25 -5.96 -16.77
CA ILE A 11 3.93 -6.29 -15.37
C ILE A 11 2.48 -5.92 -15.06
N PHE A 12 2.05 -4.74 -15.48
CA PHE A 12 0.68 -4.26 -15.27
C PHE A 12 -0.33 -5.20 -15.94
N LEU A 13 -0.11 -5.57 -17.20
CA LEU A 13 -0.98 -6.47 -17.94
C LEU A 13 -1.03 -7.87 -17.30
N GLY A 14 0.12 -8.41 -16.89
CA GLY A 14 0.19 -9.67 -16.16
C GLY A 14 -0.62 -9.62 -14.86
N MET A 15 -0.50 -8.53 -14.10
CA MET A 15 -1.28 -8.34 -12.87
C MET A 15 -2.78 -8.29 -13.14
N VAL A 16 -3.22 -7.56 -14.17
CA VAL A 16 -4.64 -7.49 -14.55
C VAL A 16 -5.19 -8.86 -14.92
N ILE A 17 -4.44 -9.64 -15.72
CA ILE A 17 -4.83 -11.01 -16.09
C ILE A 17 -4.96 -11.90 -14.85
N LEU A 18 -4.01 -11.84 -13.91
CA LEU A 18 -4.07 -12.61 -12.67
C LEU A 18 -5.26 -12.23 -11.79
N ILE A 19 -5.61 -10.94 -11.71
CA ILE A 19 -6.79 -10.47 -10.98
C ILE A 19 -8.06 -11.05 -11.61
N ILE A 20 -8.21 -10.95 -12.93
CA ILE A 20 -9.37 -11.45 -13.66
C ILE A 20 -9.48 -12.97 -13.51
N ALA A 21 -8.37 -13.70 -13.70
CA ALA A 21 -8.34 -15.15 -13.53
C ALA A 21 -8.71 -15.58 -12.11
N GLY A 22 -8.23 -14.85 -11.10
CA GLY A 22 -8.65 -15.06 -9.71
C GLY A 22 -10.15 -14.85 -9.52
N LEU A 23 -10.71 -13.78 -10.06
CA LEU A 23 -12.15 -13.47 -9.96
C LEU A 23 -13.05 -14.48 -10.70
N MET A 24 -12.56 -15.05 -11.81
CA MET A 24 -13.30 -16.02 -12.62
C MET A 24 -13.17 -17.46 -12.10
N GLY A 25 -12.04 -17.81 -11.48
CA GLY A 25 -11.84 -19.12 -10.89
C GLY A 25 -12.64 -19.20 -9.59
N GLY A 26 -13.82 -19.84 -9.62
CA GLY A 26 -14.79 -19.99 -8.50
C GLY A 26 -14.29 -20.70 -7.22
N ILE A 27 -13.00 -20.67 -6.97
CA ILE A 27 -12.33 -20.99 -5.71
C ILE A 27 -12.72 -19.91 -4.70
N SER A 28 -12.97 -20.28 -3.44
CA SER A 28 -13.20 -19.30 -2.35
C SER A 28 -12.03 -18.34 -2.22
N GLN A 29 -12.13 -17.20 -2.90
CA GLN A 29 -11.15 -16.12 -2.80
C GLN A 29 -11.28 -15.43 -1.46
N SER A 30 -10.16 -14.91 -1.00
CA SER A 30 -10.10 -14.07 0.19
C SER A 30 -9.49 -12.74 -0.19
N PHE A 31 -10.13 -11.67 0.25
CA PHE A 31 -9.69 -10.31 -0.01
C PHE A 31 -9.31 -9.66 1.31
N GLY A 32 -8.23 -8.88 1.28
CA GLY A 32 -7.81 -8.01 2.36
C GLY A 32 -7.65 -6.59 1.82
N LEU A 33 -8.11 -5.61 2.57
CA LEU A 33 -8.00 -4.19 2.23
C LEU A 33 -7.48 -3.43 3.45
N VAL A 34 -6.53 -2.53 3.23
CA VAL A 34 -6.05 -1.56 4.22
C VAL A 34 -6.20 -0.18 3.62
N VAL A 35 -6.97 0.68 4.28
CA VAL A 35 -7.13 2.08 3.91
C VAL A 35 -6.68 2.95 5.08
N PHE A 36 -5.76 3.87 4.83
CA PHE A 36 -5.35 4.86 5.82
C PHE A 36 -6.18 6.13 5.66
N ILE A 37 -6.97 6.48 6.68
CA ILE A 37 -7.65 7.78 6.77
C ILE A 37 -6.87 8.61 7.78
N GLY A 38 -5.99 9.48 7.27
CA GLY A 38 -4.96 10.10 8.11
C GLY A 38 -4.08 9.01 8.77
N PRO A 39 -3.76 9.11 10.06
CA PRO A 39 -2.96 8.10 10.76
C PRO A 39 -3.77 6.86 11.18
N ILE A 40 -5.09 6.82 10.93
CA ILE A 40 -5.97 5.73 11.40
C ILE A 40 -6.11 4.69 10.28
N PRO A 41 -5.59 3.46 10.47
CA PRO A 41 -5.76 2.38 9.51
C PRO A 41 -7.12 1.70 9.65
N ILE A 42 -7.80 1.44 8.53
CA ILE A 42 -9.02 0.64 8.43
C ILE A 42 -8.67 -0.64 7.69
N ILE A 43 -8.81 -1.77 8.39
CA ILE A 43 -8.50 -3.11 7.87
C ILE A 43 -9.81 -3.85 7.64
N LEU A 44 -10.01 -4.35 6.42
CA LEU A 44 -11.15 -5.18 6.04
C LEU A 44 -10.66 -6.49 5.47
N GLY A 45 -11.30 -7.59 5.84
CA GLY A 45 -11.01 -8.93 5.34
C GLY A 45 -12.29 -9.67 5.02
N THR A 46 -12.34 -10.36 3.89
CA THR A 46 -13.48 -11.19 3.47
C THR A 46 -13.00 -12.48 2.82
N GLY A 47 -13.83 -13.53 2.86
CA GLY A 47 -13.53 -14.85 2.30
C GLY A 47 -12.98 -15.86 3.32
N LYS A 48 -12.71 -17.07 2.83
CA LYS A 48 -12.35 -18.25 3.64
C LYS A 48 -11.06 -18.08 4.46
N TYR A 49 -10.10 -17.36 3.92
CA TYR A 49 -8.79 -17.07 4.50
C TYR A 49 -8.70 -15.61 4.95
N SER A 50 -9.83 -14.98 5.31
CA SER A 50 -9.89 -13.59 5.78
C SER A 50 -8.94 -13.32 6.95
N LEU A 51 -8.75 -14.28 7.86
CA LEU A 51 -7.78 -14.18 8.95
C LEU A 51 -6.35 -13.99 8.45
N LEU A 52 -5.93 -14.75 7.43
CA LEU A 52 -4.60 -14.60 6.82
C LEU A 52 -4.47 -13.25 6.10
N ALA A 53 -5.53 -12.83 5.40
CA ALA A 53 -5.58 -11.54 4.73
C ALA A 53 -5.50 -10.36 5.72
N ILE A 54 -6.19 -10.47 6.86
CA ILE A 54 -6.13 -9.48 7.96
C ILE A 54 -4.75 -9.47 8.60
N LEU A 55 -4.13 -10.64 8.83
CA LEU A 55 -2.78 -10.71 9.39
C LEU A 55 -1.76 -10.02 8.48
N LEU A 56 -1.85 -10.26 7.17
CA LEU A 56 -1.03 -9.57 6.17
C LEU A 56 -1.27 -8.06 6.20
N ALA A 57 -2.55 -7.64 6.24
CA ALA A 57 -2.95 -6.26 6.33
C ALA A 57 -2.42 -5.54 7.59
N VAL A 58 -2.38 -6.21 8.75
CA VAL A 58 -1.77 -5.68 9.98
C VAL A 58 -0.26 -5.47 9.78
N LEU A 59 0.43 -6.42 9.13
CA LEU A 59 1.85 -6.29 8.84
C LEU A 59 2.13 -5.07 7.93
N LEU A 60 1.34 -4.92 6.87
CA LEU A 60 1.40 -3.76 5.98
C LEU A 60 1.06 -2.46 6.71
N THR A 61 0.15 -2.51 7.68
CA THR A 61 -0.23 -1.36 8.50
C THR A 61 0.94 -0.87 9.34
N ILE A 62 1.66 -1.77 10.00
CA ILE A 62 2.85 -1.43 10.80
C ILE A 62 3.90 -0.77 9.89
N LEU A 63 4.19 -1.35 8.73
CA LEU A 63 5.11 -0.77 7.75
C LEU A 63 4.65 0.63 7.31
N GLY A 64 3.36 0.79 7.01
CA GLY A 64 2.78 2.07 6.61
C GLY A 64 2.89 3.13 7.72
N ILE A 65 2.65 2.77 8.98
CA ILE A 65 2.81 3.69 10.12
C ILE A 65 4.27 4.10 10.29
N ILE A 66 5.22 3.16 10.20
CA ILE A 66 6.65 3.47 10.27
C ILE A 66 7.02 4.47 9.18
N LEU A 67 6.63 4.20 7.93
CA LEU A 67 6.87 5.09 6.79
C LEU A 67 6.21 6.46 7.00
N PHE A 68 4.97 6.50 7.50
CA PHE A 68 4.25 7.75 7.79
C PHE A 68 4.99 8.60 8.83
N VAL A 69 5.49 7.99 9.91
CA VAL A 69 6.24 8.70 10.95
C VAL A 69 7.57 9.23 10.40
N ILE A 70 8.29 8.44 9.60
CA ILE A 70 9.55 8.86 8.97
C ILE A 70 9.30 10.05 8.04
N PHE A 71 8.34 9.93 7.12
CA PHE A 71 8.00 11.02 6.19
C PHE A 71 7.52 12.28 6.91
N ARG A 72 6.72 12.12 7.98
CA ARG A 72 6.27 13.28 8.78
C ARG A 72 7.44 13.98 9.47
N LYS A 73 8.41 13.24 10.01
CA LYS A 73 9.61 13.83 10.64
C LYS A 73 10.46 14.62 9.63
N TRP A 74 10.61 14.12 8.41
CA TRP A 74 11.35 14.84 7.36
C TRP A 74 10.63 16.12 6.89
N GLY A 75 9.30 16.10 6.83
CA GLY A 75 8.51 17.29 6.51
C GLY A 75 8.64 18.43 7.53
N PHE A 76 8.76 18.12 8.83
CA PHE A 76 8.95 19.14 9.88
C PHE A 76 10.38 19.68 9.96
N GLN A 77 11.39 18.86 9.67
CA GLN A 77 12.80 19.29 9.72
C GLN A 77 13.15 20.31 8.62
N GLY A 78 12.50 20.21 7.45
CA GLY A 78 12.68 21.17 6.36
C GLY A 78 12.09 22.56 6.62
N ALA A 79 11.13 22.68 7.55
CA ALA A 79 10.56 23.97 7.95
C ALA A 79 11.46 24.71 8.96
N LEU A 80 11.99 23.98 9.95
CA LEU A 80 12.85 24.55 11.00
C LEU A 80 14.12 25.19 10.43
N HIS A 81 14.75 24.58 9.41
CA HIS A 81 15.95 25.15 8.79
C HIS A 81 15.69 26.49 8.09
N LYS A 82 14.47 26.74 7.60
CA LYS A 82 14.12 28.01 6.95
C LYS A 82 13.91 29.15 7.95
N ASP A 83 13.43 28.82 9.14
CA ASP A 83 13.21 29.82 10.19
C ASP A 83 14.54 30.36 10.73
N ILE A 84 15.58 29.52 10.85
CA ILE A 84 16.92 29.91 11.32
C ILE A 84 17.66 30.79 10.32
N GLU A 85 17.47 30.58 9.02
CA GLU A 85 18.16 31.34 7.95
C GLU A 85 17.53 32.73 7.69
N SER A 86 16.37 32.99 8.29
CA SER A 86 15.58 34.22 8.08
C SER A 86 15.73 35.28 9.19
N VAL A 87 16.58 35.03 10.19
CA VAL A 87 16.89 35.93 11.32
C VAL A 87 18.32 36.45 11.20
#